data_AF-A0A315QTU4-F1
#
_entry.id   AF-A0A315QTU4-F1
#
_cell.length_a   1.000
_cell.length_b   1.000
_cell.length_c   1.000
_cell.angle_alpha   90.00
_cell.angle_beta   90.00
_cell.angle_gamma   90.00
#
_symmetry.space_group_name_H-M   'P 1'
#
loop_
_entity.id
_entity.type
_entity.pdbx_description
1 polymer ?
#
loop_
_entity_poly.entity_id
_entity_poly.type
_entity_poly.pdbx_seq_one_letter_code
_entity_poly.pdbx_strand_id
1 'polypeptide(L)'
;PRIVGEKYFFEMNQKYFNKIDRLKSNDNSEALIRKIKNLKYEKSFFKDENEEIFRLIDDDYNTVNLFMAVDEDSQELWEDYKEISALESNNIEEFMNKKAKFENIKKEFLSYVITIPKFTAEKHLEDEQLKNNFNYISPFQVEDVYNLSTGFKRGEIERETFF
;
A
#
# COMPACT_ATOMS: atom_id res chain seq x y z
N PRO A 1 -9.39 23.37 50.52
CA PRO A 1 -9.46 23.93 49.15
C PRO A 1 -8.91 25.37 49.10
N ARG A 2 -7.84 25.62 48.34
CA ARG A 2 -7.35 27.00 48.11
C ARG A 2 -8.36 27.74 47.23
N ILE A 3 -8.94 28.80 47.75
CA ILE A 3 -9.83 29.69 47.00
C ILE A 3 -8.94 30.55 46.09
N VAL A 4 -9.04 30.33 44.78
CA VAL A 4 -8.33 31.13 43.77
C VAL A 4 -9.28 32.22 43.29
N GLY A 5 -8.89 33.48 43.47
CA GLY A 5 -9.65 34.60 42.95
C GLY A 5 -9.54 34.71 41.42
N GLU A 6 -10.62 35.13 40.76
CA GLU A 6 -10.72 35.28 39.30
C GLU A 6 -9.57 36.11 38.68
N LYS A 7 -9.07 37.12 39.40
CA LYS A 7 -7.91 37.93 38.98
C LYS A 7 -6.63 37.12 38.68
N TYR A 8 -6.49 35.92 39.26
CA TYR A 8 -5.36 35.03 39.03
C TYR A 8 -5.62 34.02 37.91
N PHE A 9 -6.86 33.93 37.41
CA PHE A 9 -7.27 32.95 36.41
C PHE A 9 -6.52 33.17 35.09
N PHE A 10 -6.38 34.41 34.64
CA PHE A 10 -5.64 34.72 33.41
C PHE A 10 -4.16 34.30 33.50
N GLU A 11 -3.49 34.65 34.60
CA GLU A 11 -2.07 34.30 34.80
C GLU A 11 -1.88 32.78 34.93
N MET A 12 -2.79 32.09 35.61
CA MET A 12 -2.75 30.64 35.73
C MET A 12 -2.98 29.94 34.39
N ASN A 13 -3.93 30.40 33.58
CA ASN A 13 -4.13 29.86 32.23
C ASN A 13 -2.89 30.07 31.37
N GLN A 14 -2.31 31.27 31.38
CA GLN A 14 -1.09 31.54 30.63
C GLN A 14 0.08 30.66 31.09
N LYS A 15 0.25 30.45 32.40
CA LYS A 15 1.26 29.52 32.93
C LYS A 15 1.00 28.07 32.49
N TYR A 16 -0.26 27.64 32.49
CA TYR A 16 -0.65 26.30 32.05
C TYR A 16 -0.37 26.09 30.57
N PHE A 17 -0.87 26.96 29.68
CA PHE A 17 -0.67 26.85 28.24
C PHE A 17 0.80 26.96 27.85
N ASN A 18 1.57 27.89 28.43
CA ASN A 18 3.00 27.98 28.19
C ASN A 18 3.77 26.73 28.63
N LYS A 19 3.33 26.06 29.70
CA LYS A 19 3.94 24.81 30.16
C LYS A 19 3.59 23.66 29.22
N ILE A 20 2.36 23.62 28.72
CA ILE A 20 1.92 22.64 27.73
C ILE A 20 2.65 22.83 26.41
N ASP A 21 2.78 24.07 25.92
CA ASP A 21 3.47 24.36 24.65
C ASP A 21 4.97 24.06 24.71
N ARG A 22 5.61 24.17 25.88
CA ARG A 22 7.00 23.71 26.09
C ARG A 22 7.15 22.20 26.16
N LEU A 23 6.09 21.47 26.53
CA LEU A 23 6.09 20.02 26.64
C LEU A 23 5.66 19.34 25.33
N LYS A 24 5.00 20.07 24.43
CA LYS A 24 4.71 19.60 23.07
C LYS A 24 6.02 19.55 22.28
N SER A 25 6.50 18.34 22.01
CA SER A 25 7.53 18.14 20.97
C SER A 25 6.89 18.42 19.62
N ASN A 26 7.07 19.64 19.13
CA ASN A 26 6.50 20.13 17.87
C ASN A 26 7.49 20.00 16.70
N ASP A 27 8.72 19.52 16.93
CA ASP A 27 9.78 19.53 15.92
C ASP A 27 9.38 18.79 14.64
N ASN A 28 8.72 17.63 14.77
CA ASN A 28 8.21 16.88 13.63
C ASN A 28 7.07 17.60 12.91
N SER A 29 6.13 18.22 13.65
CA SER A 29 5.00 18.95 13.06
C SER A 29 5.45 20.24 12.38
N GLU A 30 6.42 20.96 12.95
CA GLU A 30 6.97 22.17 12.36
C GLU A 30 7.84 21.86 11.15
N ALA A 31 8.62 20.78 11.19
CA ALA A 31 9.34 20.27 10.03
C ALA A 31 8.37 19.91 8.89
N LEU A 32 7.26 19.24 9.21
CA LEU A 32 6.21 18.89 8.26
C LEU A 32 5.56 20.13 7.63
N ILE A 33 5.11 21.08 8.46
CA ILE A 33 4.50 22.34 7.99
C ILE A 33 5.49 23.12 7.12
N ARG A 34 6.78 23.13 7.48
CA ARG A 34 7.83 23.81 6.70
C ARG A 34 8.04 23.13 5.33
N LYS A 35 8.00 21.80 5.27
CA LYS A 35 8.10 21.03 4.01
C LYS A 35 6.91 21.34 3.10
N ILE A 36 5.68 21.33 3.64
CA ILE A 36 4.44 21.67 2.91
C ILE A 36 4.47 23.11 2.39
N LYS A 37 4.79 24.09 3.26
CA LYS A 37 4.83 25.52 2.90
C LYS A 37 5.82 25.85 1.79
N ASN A 38 6.95 25.14 1.76
CA ASN A 38 8.01 25.38 0.78
C ASN A 38 7.89 24.49 -0.45
N LEU A 39 6.82 23.67 -0.57
CA LEU A 39 6.58 22.74 -1.68
C LEU A 39 7.82 21.90 -2.04
N LYS A 40 8.63 21.53 -1.04
CA LYS A 40 9.88 20.76 -1.23
C LYS A 40 9.58 19.28 -1.49
N TYR A 41 8.84 19.01 -2.56
CA TYR A 41 8.44 17.66 -2.98
C TYR A 41 9.35 17.06 -4.06
N GLU A 42 10.26 17.85 -4.62
CA GLU A 42 11.16 17.42 -5.71
C GLU A 42 11.90 16.12 -5.34
N LYS A 43 12.51 16.08 -4.14
CA LYS A 43 13.18 14.88 -3.62
C LYS A 43 12.21 13.77 -3.16
N SER A 44 10.92 14.04 -3.02
CA SER A 44 9.89 13.04 -2.71
C SER A 44 9.51 12.20 -3.93
N PHE A 45 9.64 12.77 -5.13
CA PHE A 45 9.36 12.07 -6.38
C PHE A 45 10.61 11.40 -6.96
N PHE A 46 11.81 11.93 -6.68
CA PHE A 46 13.08 11.36 -7.12
C PHE A 46 13.78 10.71 -5.92
N LYS A 47 13.82 9.37 -5.87
CA LYS A 47 14.53 8.58 -4.84
C LYS A 47 16.00 9.01 -4.77
N ASP A 48 16.32 9.92 -3.87
CA ASP A 48 17.68 10.29 -3.49
C ASP A 48 18.06 9.55 -2.20
N GLU A 49 18.98 8.61 -2.32
CA GLU A 49 19.27 7.58 -1.30
C GLU A 49 19.98 8.14 -0.05
N ASN A 50 20.40 9.41 -0.07
CA ASN A 50 21.29 10.00 0.92
C ASN A 50 20.66 11.06 1.84
N GLU A 51 19.37 11.35 1.71
CA GLU A 51 18.66 12.29 2.60
C GLU A 51 17.30 11.74 3.04
N GLU A 52 16.82 12.21 4.20
CA GLU A 52 15.52 11.83 4.77
C GLU A 52 14.37 12.45 3.93
N ILE A 53 13.99 11.73 2.88
CA ILE A 53 12.96 12.13 1.92
C ILE A 53 11.61 12.30 2.65
N PHE A 54 10.92 13.40 2.35
CA PHE A 54 9.54 13.60 2.80
C PHE A 54 8.62 12.55 2.16
N ARG A 55 8.04 11.66 2.98
CA ARG A 55 7.01 10.71 2.57
C ARG A 55 5.70 11.11 3.25
N LEU A 56 4.64 11.31 2.47
CA LEU A 56 3.32 11.66 3.01
C LEU A 56 2.63 10.42 3.62
N ILE A 57 2.90 9.26 3.02
CA ILE A 57 2.47 7.94 3.47
C ILE A 57 3.75 7.11 3.63
N ASP A 58 3.97 6.53 4.80
CA ASP A 58 5.04 5.55 5.01
C ASP A 58 4.64 4.23 4.32
N ASP A 59 4.93 4.13 3.02
CA ASP A 59 4.68 2.93 2.21
C ASP A 59 5.74 1.84 2.47
N ASP A 60 5.86 1.39 3.71
CA ASP A 60 6.74 0.28 4.11
C ASP A 60 5.98 -1.06 4.18
N TYR A 61 4.84 -1.17 3.50
CA TYR A 61 4.09 -2.42 3.42
C TYR A 61 4.43 -3.18 2.14
N ASN A 62 4.87 -4.42 2.33
CA ASN A 62 5.03 -5.36 1.23
C ASN A 62 3.66 -5.62 0.58
N THR A 63 3.59 -5.55 -0.76
CA THR A 63 2.36 -5.78 -1.53
C THR A 63 2.47 -7.06 -2.35
N VAL A 64 1.32 -7.64 -2.67
CA VAL A 64 1.20 -8.83 -3.51
C VAL A 64 0.18 -8.59 -4.59
N ASN A 65 0.41 -9.16 -5.77
CA ASN A 65 -0.53 -9.14 -6.87
C ASN A 65 -1.34 -10.43 -6.86
N LEU A 66 -2.66 -10.30 -6.81
CA LEU A 66 -3.61 -11.41 -6.87
C LEU A 66 -4.33 -11.37 -8.22
N PHE A 67 -4.28 -12.46 -8.97
CA PHE A 67 -5.05 -12.64 -10.19
C PHE A 67 -6.38 -13.33 -9.84
N MET A 68 -7.48 -12.65 -10.12
CA MET A 68 -8.83 -13.08 -9.77
C MET A 68 -9.46 -13.80 -10.97
N ALA A 69 -9.53 -15.13 -10.92
CA ALA A 69 -10.19 -15.91 -11.97
C ALA A 69 -11.71 -15.92 -11.75
N VAL A 70 -12.38 -14.86 -12.18
CA VAL A 70 -13.81 -14.62 -11.94
C VAL A 70 -14.73 -15.24 -12.99
N ASP A 71 -14.21 -15.50 -14.18
CA ASP A 71 -14.93 -16.03 -15.34
C ASP A 71 -14.05 -16.96 -16.18
N GLU A 72 -14.63 -17.55 -17.23
CA GLU A 72 -13.92 -18.49 -18.12
C GLU A 72 -12.78 -17.79 -18.88
N ASP A 73 -13.00 -16.56 -19.38
CA ASP A 73 -11.99 -15.76 -20.09
C ASP A 73 -10.74 -15.51 -19.22
N SER A 74 -10.94 -15.19 -17.93
CA SER A 74 -9.86 -14.99 -16.98
C SER A 74 -9.09 -16.28 -16.66
N GLN A 75 -9.75 -17.45 -16.71
CA GLN A 75 -9.07 -18.73 -16.58
C GLN A 75 -8.18 -19.02 -17.79
N GLU A 76 -8.69 -18.79 -19.01
CA GLU A 76 -7.90 -18.95 -20.24
C GLU A 76 -6.69 -18.01 -20.23
N LEU A 77 -6.86 -16.74 -19.84
CA LEU A 77 -5.75 -15.79 -19.68
C LEU A 77 -4.69 -16.24 -18.67
N TRP A 78 -5.11 -16.94 -17.61
CA TRP A 78 -4.18 -17.50 -16.63
C TRP A 78 -3.38 -18.68 -17.21
N GLU A 79 -4.02 -19.55 -17.99
CA GLU A 79 -3.33 -20.62 -18.70
C GLU A 79 -2.31 -20.07 -19.70
N ASP A 80 -2.70 -19.07 -20.51
CA ASP A 80 -1.80 -18.38 -21.44
C ASP A 80 -0.59 -17.78 -20.70
N TYR A 81 -0.83 -17.12 -19.57
CA TYR A 81 0.24 -16.59 -18.73
C TYR A 81 1.17 -17.70 -18.22
N LYS A 82 0.64 -18.84 -17.76
CA LYS A 82 1.45 -19.97 -17.31
C LYS A 82 2.31 -20.53 -18.44
N GLU A 83 1.75 -20.68 -19.64
CA GLU A 83 2.50 -21.12 -20.82
C GLU A 83 3.64 -20.15 -21.14
N ILE A 84 3.36 -18.85 -21.19
CA ILE A 84 4.38 -17.81 -21.43
C ILE A 84 5.43 -17.83 -20.32
N SER A 85 5.02 -17.95 -19.06
CA SER A 85 5.91 -17.97 -17.90
C SER A 85 6.81 -19.21 -17.88
N ALA A 86 6.32 -20.35 -18.35
CA ALA A 86 7.06 -21.61 -18.44
C ALA A 86 8.10 -21.64 -19.57
N LEU A 87 8.01 -20.73 -20.55
CA LEU A 87 9.04 -20.61 -21.59
C LEU A 87 10.40 -20.33 -20.96
N GLU A 88 11.39 -21.15 -21.33
CA GLU A 88 12.79 -20.90 -21.01
C GLU A 88 13.25 -19.58 -21.66
N SER A 89 14.21 -18.92 -21.03
CA SER A 89 14.78 -17.67 -21.51
C SER A 89 16.28 -17.72 -21.31
N ASN A 90 16.91 -18.65 -22.02
CA ASN A 90 18.34 -18.93 -21.88
C ASN A 90 19.17 -17.96 -22.72
N ASN A 91 18.54 -17.26 -23.67
CA ASN A 91 19.14 -16.21 -24.48
C ASN A 91 18.25 -14.96 -24.57
N ILE A 92 18.83 -13.87 -25.08
CA ILE A 92 18.18 -12.55 -25.15
C ILE A 92 16.98 -12.56 -26.11
N GLU A 93 17.03 -13.33 -27.19
CA GLU A 93 15.97 -13.39 -28.19
C GLU A 93 14.71 -14.06 -27.63
N GLU A 94 14.88 -15.17 -26.91
CA GLU A 94 13.80 -15.86 -26.19
C GLU A 94 13.18 -14.96 -25.12
N PHE A 95 13.99 -14.22 -24.37
CA PHE A 95 13.49 -13.27 -23.38
C PHE A 95 12.64 -12.16 -24.02
N MET A 96 13.09 -11.60 -25.14
CA MET A 96 12.35 -10.59 -25.88
C MET A 96 11.04 -11.15 -26.46
N ASN A 97 11.06 -12.38 -26.98
CA ASN A 97 9.86 -13.06 -27.49
C ASN A 97 8.86 -13.33 -26.36
N LYS A 98 9.32 -13.85 -25.21
CA LYS A 98 8.49 -14.04 -24.01
C LYS A 98 7.84 -12.74 -23.56
N LYS A 99 8.62 -11.65 -23.51
CA LYS A 99 8.10 -10.32 -23.18
C LYS A 99 7.07 -9.85 -24.19
N ALA A 100 7.32 -10.01 -25.49
CA ALA A 100 6.37 -9.62 -26.54
C ALA A 100 5.05 -10.40 -26.45
N LYS A 101 5.12 -11.71 -26.19
CA LYS A 101 3.93 -12.54 -25.94
C LYS A 101 3.14 -12.05 -24.73
N PHE A 102 3.81 -11.76 -23.62
CA PHE A 102 3.14 -11.21 -22.44
C PHE A 102 2.51 -9.85 -22.72
N GLU A 103 3.19 -8.94 -23.43
CA GLU A 103 2.62 -7.62 -23.76
C GLU A 103 1.32 -7.70 -24.56
N ASN A 104 1.11 -8.76 -25.35
CA ASN A 104 -0.15 -8.97 -26.07
C ASN A 104 -1.34 -9.23 -25.11
N ILE A 105 -1.14 -10.06 -24.08
CA ILE A 105 -2.19 -10.40 -23.11
C ILE A 105 -2.25 -9.43 -21.91
N LYS A 106 -1.18 -8.65 -21.69
CA LYS A 106 -0.95 -7.85 -20.48
C LYS A 106 -2.10 -6.93 -20.12
N LYS A 107 -2.71 -6.27 -21.11
CA LYS A 107 -3.79 -5.33 -20.86
C LYS A 107 -4.99 -6.02 -20.22
N GLU A 108 -5.40 -7.14 -20.79
CA GLU A 108 -6.54 -7.94 -20.32
C GLU A 108 -6.18 -8.65 -19.03
N PHE A 109 -5.00 -9.26 -18.97
CA PHE A 109 -4.48 -9.93 -17.79
C PHE A 109 -4.47 -9.02 -16.56
N LEU A 110 -3.90 -7.81 -16.68
CA LEU A 110 -3.83 -6.86 -15.57
C LEU A 110 -5.20 -6.31 -15.14
N SER A 111 -6.23 -6.42 -15.98
CA SER A 111 -7.59 -6.02 -15.57
C SER A 111 -8.19 -6.95 -14.52
N TYR A 112 -7.70 -8.19 -14.42
CA TYR A 112 -8.07 -9.18 -13.40
C TYR A 112 -7.09 -9.20 -12.22
N VAL A 113 -6.08 -8.34 -12.20
CA VAL A 113 -5.09 -8.29 -11.12
C VAL A 113 -5.42 -7.17 -10.14
N ILE A 114 -5.46 -7.53 -8.85
CA ILE A 114 -5.52 -6.56 -7.76
C ILE A 114 -4.21 -6.60 -6.97
N THR A 115 -3.71 -5.43 -6.57
CA THR A 115 -2.55 -5.32 -5.69
C THR A 115 -3.03 -4.97 -4.29
N ILE A 116 -2.69 -5.80 -3.31
CA ILE A 116 -3.07 -5.59 -1.92
C ILE A 116 -1.87 -5.76 -0.99
N PRO A 117 -1.93 -5.23 0.24
CA PRO A 117 -0.88 -5.49 1.22
C PRO A 117 -0.79 -6.96 1.58
N LYS A 118 0.44 -7.48 1.66
CA LYS A 118 0.72 -8.88 1.98
C LYS A 118 0.07 -9.32 3.29
N PHE A 119 0.14 -8.47 4.33
CA PHE A 119 -0.48 -8.76 5.63
C PHE A 119 -2.01 -8.91 5.57
N THR A 120 -2.66 -8.36 4.54
CA THR A 120 -4.10 -8.51 4.32
C THR A 120 -4.38 -9.82 3.58
N ALA A 121 -3.54 -10.15 2.59
CA ALA A 121 -3.62 -11.40 1.85
C ALA A 121 -3.39 -12.64 2.74
N GLU A 122 -2.38 -12.61 3.61
CA GLU A 122 -1.99 -13.70 4.53
C GLU A 122 -3.11 -14.11 5.52
N LYS A 123 -4.13 -13.27 5.72
CA LYS A 123 -5.28 -13.62 6.58
C LYS A 123 -6.26 -14.57 5.90
N HIS A 124 -6.26 -14.59 4.58
CA HIS A 124 -7.25 -15.28 3.76
C HIS A 124 -6.62 -16.32 2.83
N LEU A 125 -5.31 -16.26 2.63
CA LEU A 125 -4.56 -17.08 1.67
C LEU A 125 -3.34 -17.69 2.37
N GLU A 126 -3.01 -18.92 1.97
CA GLU A 126 -1.84 -19.63 2.46
C GLU A 126 -0.53 -19.01 1.92
N ASP A 127 0.56 -19.10 2.68
CA ASP A 127 1.86 -18.55 2.29
C ASP A 127 2.34 -19.09 0.92
N GLU A 128 2.03 -20.35 0.60
CA GLU A 128 2.37 -20.96 -0.68
C GLU A 128 1.67 -20.28 -1.87
N GLN A 129 0.47 -19.76 -1.64
CA GLN A 129 -0.28 -19.02 -2.65
C GLN A 129 0.25 -17.61 -2.88
N LEU A 130 1.18 -17.10 -2.04
CA LEU A 130 1.68 -15.72 -2.10
C LEU A 130 3.15 -15.60 -2.54
N LYS A 131 3.73 -16.69 -3.07
CA LYS A 131 5.15 -16.75 -3.46
C LYS A 131 5.44 -16.22 -4.86
N ASN A 132 4.42 -16.13 -5.71
CA ASN A 132 4.59 -15.83 -7.13
C ASN A 132 4.44 -14.33 -7.41
N ASN A 133 4.96 -13.87 -8.55
CA ASN A 133 4.79 -12.49 -9.01
C ASN A 133 3.31 -12.10 -9.21
N PHE A 134 2.52 -13.07 -9.66
CA PHE A 134 1.06 -13.01 -9.71
C PHE A 134 0.54 -14.29 -9.06
N ASN A 135 -0.41 -14.14 -8.13
CA ASN A 135 -0.91 -15.22 -7.30
C ASN A 135 -2.34 -15.55 -7.72
N TYR A 136 -2.55 -16.78 -8.15
CA TYR A 136 -3.84 -17.22 -8.68
C TYR A 136 -4.87 -17.44 -7.58
N ILE A 137 -6.03 -16.80 -7.74
CA ILE A 137 -7.22 -17.03 -6.91
C ILE A 137 -8.25 -17.75 -7.76
N SER A 138 -8.56 -18.99 -7.35
CA SER A 138 -9.55 -19.79 -8.06
C SER A 138 -10.96 -19.18 -7.94
N PRO A 139 -11.87 -19.40 -8.91
CA PRO A 139 -13.23 -18.86 -8.85
C PRO A 139 -13.98 -19.26 -7.58
N PHE A 140 -13.74 -20.50 -7.12
CA PHE A 140 -14.34 -21.02 -5.89
C PHE A 140 -13.89 -20.24 -4.64
N GLN A 141 -12.67 -19.68 -4.65
CA GLN A 141 -12.13 -18.90 -3.55
C GLN A 141 -12.45 -17.40 -3.68
N VAL A 142 -12.79 -16.92 -4.88
CA VAL A 142 -13.10 -15.49 -5.10
C VAL A 142 -14.22 -15.03 -4.17
N GLU A 143 -15.30 -15.81 -4.05
CA GLU A 143 -16.44 -15.46 -3.18
C GLU A 143 -16.05 -15.43 -1.69
N ASP A 144 -15.07 -16.23 -1.30
CA ASP A 144 -14.56 -16.31 0.07
C ASP A 144 -13.66 -15.12 0.41
N VAL A 145 -12.85 -14.65 -0.54
CA VAL A 145 -11.83 -13.62 -0.30
C VAL A 145 -12.23 -12.22 -0.78
N TYR A 146 -13.27 -12.10 -1.60
CA TYR A 146 -13.67 -10.85 -2.25
C TYR A 146 -15.15 -10.56 -2.05
N ASN A 147 -15.49 -9.29 -1.85
CA ASN A 147 -16.86 -8.81 -1.79
C ASN A 147 -17.06 -7.77 -2.90
N LEU A 148 -18.05 -7.94 -3.76
CA LEU A 148 -18.32 -7.04 -4.89
C LEU A 148 -18.53 -5.57 -4.47
N SER A 149 -19.05 -5.32 -3.28
CA SER A 149 -19.38 -3.98 -2.78
C SER A 149 -18.23 -3.30 -2.03
N THR A 150 -17.37 -4.07 -1.35
CA THR A 150 -16.31 -3.54 -0.47
C THR A 150 -14.90 -3.92 -0.89
N GLY A 151 -14.73 -4.74 -1.93
CA GLY A 151 -13.46 -5.25 -2.40
C GLY A 151 -12.95 -6.46 -1.60
N PHE A 152 -11.63 -6.67 -1.59
CA PHE A 152 -10.99 -7.77 -0.86
C PHE A 152 -11.35 -7.72 0.63
N LYS A 153 -11.80 -8.84 1.19
CA LYS A 153 -12.24 -8.91 2.59
C LYS A 153 -11.06 -8.61 3.51
N ARG A 154 -11.28 -7.69 4.44
CA ARG A 154 -10.29 -7.28 5.44
C ARG A 154 -10.81 -7.74 6.80
N GLY A 155 -10.03 -8.53 7.54
CA GLY A 155 -10.40 -8.91 8.92
C GLY A 155 -10.45 -7.71 9.88
N GLU A 156 -11.01 -7.91 11.08
CA GLU A 156 -11.43 -6.86 12.05
C GLU A 156 -10.36 -5.87 12.56
N ILE A 157 -9.07 -6.07 12.30
CA ILE A 157 -8.01 -5.16 12.76
C ILE A 157 -7.64 -4.22 11.60
N GLU A 158 -8.34 -3.10 11.56
CA GLU A 158 -8.01 -1.94 10.74
C GLU A 158 -6.72 -1.31 11.27
N ARG A 159 -5.61 -1.47 10.55
CA ARG A 159 -4.71 -0.32 10.41
C ARG A 159 -5.42 0.59 9.41
N GLU A 160 -5.67 1.85 9.79
CA GLU A 160 -6.15 2.89 8.87
C GLU A 160 -5.18 2.96 7.68
N THR A 161 -5.47 2.17 6.65
CA THR A 161 -4.67 2.05 5.45
C THR A 161 -5.60 2.49 4.33
N PHE A 162 -5.40 3.75 3.94
CA PHE A 162 -6.09 4.35 2.81
C PHE A 162 -5.43 3.78 1.54
N PHE A 163 -6.23 3.10 0.71
CA PHE A 163 -5.89 2.68 -0.66
C PHE A 163 -6.88 3.34 -1.62
#